data_AF-A3WSS0-F1
#
_entry.id   AF-A3WSS0-F1
#
_cell.length_a   1.000
_cell.length_b   1.000
_cell.length_c   1.000
_cell.angle_alpha   90.00
_cell.angle_beta   90.00
_cell.angle_gamma   90.00
#
_symmetry.space_group_name_H-M   'P 1'
#
loop_
_entity.id
_entity.type
_entity.pdbx_description
1 polymer ?
#
loop_
_entity_poly.entity_id
_entity_poly.type
_entity_poly.pdbx_seq_one_letter_code
_entity_poly.pdbx_strand_id
1 'polypeptide(L)'
;MTATSNRDAELIRLGHEHDKLVQKLEVETARLRPLWDEHRRRMDGWRAANPFKTGDDIKAYDRLWDEVGLNDAYKDGDPDEITDAMDPICRKILAIPTMTLAGLLVKARVAKYHASEFWDEPHDTADLAHLHMRELCDAVIDMAARTTA
;
A
#
# COMPACT_ATOMS: atom_id res chain seq x y z
N MET A 1 11.92 -14.11 -30.43
CA MET A 1 10.95 -13.88 -29.34
C MET A 1 9.70 -13.24 -29.92
N THR A 2 8.52 -13.80 -29.67
CA THR A 2 7.25 -13.21 -30.14
C THR A 2 6.88 -11.99 -29.31
N ALA A 3 6.13 -11.04 -29.89
CA ALA A 3 5.69 -9.83 -29.18
C ALA A 3 4.92 -10.13 -27.87
N THR A 4 4.24 -11.28 -27.80
CA THR A 4 3.57 -11.80 -26.60
C THR A 4 4.54 -12.11 -25.47
N SER A 5 5.62 -12.86 -25.75
CA SER A 5 6.66 -13.19 -24.76
C SER A 5 7.35 -11.95 -24.19
N ASN A 6 7.40 -10.85 -24.96
CA ASN A 6 7.99 -9.60 -24.50
C ASN A 6 7.08 -8.83 -23.51
N ARG A 7 5.74 -8.93 -23.66
CA ARG A 7 4.79 -8.22 -22.79
C ARG A 7 4.70 -8.82 -21.39
N ASP A 8 4.56 -10.14 -21.28
CA ASP A 8 4.52 -10.80 -19.97
C ASP A 8 5.89 -10.70 -19.25
N ALA A 9 7.01 -10.74 -19.99
CA ALA A 9 8.33 -10.50 -19.41
C ALA A 9 8.45 -9.09 -18.80
N GLU A 10 7.93 -8.08 -19.50
CA GLU A 10 7.87 -6.70 -18.99
C GLU A 10 6.94 -6.59 -17.77
N LEU A 11 5.79 -7.25 -17.76
CA LEU A 11 4.89 -7.32 -16.60
C LEU A 11 5.61 -7.90 -15.37
N ILE A 12 6.32 -9.02 -15.54
CA ILE A 12 7.07 -9.66 -14.46
C ILE A 12 8.15 -8.71 -13.92
N ARG A 13 8.89 -8.04 -14.81
CA ARG A 13 9.91 -7.06 -14.42
C ARG A 13 9.30 -5.92 -13.60
N LEU A 14 8.20 -5.32 -14.07
CA LEU A 14 7.49 -4.26 -13.35
C LEU A 14 6.91 -4.75 -12.02
N GLY A 15 6.41 -5.98 -11.97
CA GLY A 15 5.94 -6.63 -10.75
C GLY A 15 7.04 -6.70 -9.69
N HIS A 16 8.27 -7.07 -10.07
CA HIS A 16 9.40 -7.07 -9.15
C HIS A 16 9.82 -5.67 -8.70
N GLU A 17 9.67 -4.65 -9.54
CA GLU A 17 9.91 -3.25 -9.14
C GLU A 17 8.87 -2.77 -8.13
N HIS A 18 7.59 -3.11 -8.37
CA HIS A 18 6.50 -2.86 -7.42
C HIS A 18 6.74 -3.57 -6.09
N ASP A 19 7.07 -4.87 -6.09
CA ASP A 19 7.34 -5.66 -4.87
C ASP A 19 8.46 -5.03 -4.01
N LYS A 20 9.50 -4.47 -4.64
CA LYS A 20 10.59 -3.77 -3.92
C LYS A 20 10.12 -2.48 -3.25
N LEU A 21 9.26 -1.71 -3.93
CA LEU A 21 8.69 -0.50 -3.35
C LEU A 21 7.74 -0.84 -2.20
N VAL A 22 6.97 -1.94 -2.31
CA VAL A 22 6.12 -2.45 -1.22
C VAL A 22 6.96 -2.75 0.01
N GLN A 23 8.03 -3.56 -0.17
CA GLN A 23 8.94 -3.87 0.94
C GLN A 23 9.57 -2.62 1.55
N LYS A 24 9.95 -1.64 0.73
CA LYS A 24 10.48 -0.36 1.22
C LYS A 24 9.42 0.38 2.04
N LEU A 25 8.18 0.47 1.54
CA LEU A 25 7.09 1.14 2.24
C LEU A 25 6.79 0.47 3.57
N GLU A 26 6.75 -0.86 3.62
CA GLU A 26 6.53 -1.64 4.84
C GLU A 26 7.61 -1.33 5.89
N VAL A 27 8.88 -1.27 5.49
CA VAL A 27 10.00 -0.94 6.37
C VAL A 27 9.88 0.49 6.90
N GLU A 28 9.64 1.49 6.04
CA GLU A 28 9.49 2.88 6.47
C GLU A 28 8.26 3.08 7.36
N THR A 29 7.15 2.45 7.00
CA THR A 29 5.91 2.46 7.77
C THR A 29 6.12 1.85 9.15
N ALA A 30 6.82 0.71 9.24
CA ALA A 30 7.14 0.07 10.52
C ALA A 30 8.06 0.94 11.38
N ARG A 31 9.04 1.62 10.77
CA ARG A 31 9.95 2.56 11.44
C ARG A 31 9.20 3.77 12.01
N LEU A 32 8.26 4.33 11.26
CA LEU A 32 7.51 5.53 11.64
C LEU A 32 6.32 5.24 12.56
N ARG A 33 5.80 4.01 12.56
CA ARG A 33 4.61 3.60 13.34
C ARG A 33 4.67 4.04 14.82
N PRO A 34 5.77 3.81 15.57
CA PRO A 34 5.82 4.21 16.98
C PRO A 34 5.70 5.72 17.19
N LEU A 35 6.24 6.52 16.27
CA LEU A 35 6.20 7.99 16.32
C LEU A 35 4.80 8.51 15.96
N TRP A 36 4.14 7.92 14.97
CA TRP A 36 2.75 8.23 14.65
C TRP A 36 1.80 7.86 15.80
N ASP A 37 2.02 6.73 16.45
CA ASP A 37 1.20 6.30 17.60
C ASP A 37 1.44 7.20 18.82
N GLU A 38 2.68 7.65 19.04
CA GLU A 38 3.01 8.66 20.04
C GLU A 38 2.32 10.00 19.74
N HIS A 39 2.44 10.49 18.51
CA HIS A 39 1.82 11.73 18.05
C HIS A 39 0.30 11.70 18.24
N ARG A 40 -0.35 10.62 17.79
CA ARG A 40 -1.80 10.41 17.97
C ARG A 40 -2.18 10.49 19.44
N ARG A 41 -1.46 9.78 20.31
CA ARG A 41 -1.73 9.79 21.77
C ARG A 41 -1.58 11.19 22.37
N ARG A 42 -0.57 11.95 21.95
CA ARG A 42 -0.39 13.34 22.41
C ARG A 42 -1.47 14.27 21.88
N MET A 43 -1.90 14.10 20.63
CA MET A 43 -3.01 14.84 20.06
C MET A 43 -4.32 14.57 20.79
N ASP A 44 -4.61 13.31 21.11
CA ASP A 44 -5.80 12.94 21.88
C ASP A 44 -5.77 13.56 23.29
N GLY A 45 -4.62 13.51 23.96
CA GLY A 45 -4.43 14.17 25.25
C GLY A 45 -4.59 15.70 25.18
N TRP A 46 -4.05 16.33 24.14
CA TRP A 46 -4.19 17.77 23.92
C TRP A 46 -5.65 18.16 23.66
N ARG A 47 -6.38 17.42 22.81
CA ARG A 47 -7.80 17.66 22.50
C ARG A 47 -8.68 17.49 23.74
N ALA A 48 -8.42 16.47 24.56
CA ALA A 48 -9.11 16.26 25.83
C ALA A 48 -8.89 17.43 26.81
N ALA A 49 -7.68 18.00 26.84
CA ALA A 49 -7.37 19.16 27.67
C ALA A 49 -7.86 20.50 27.08
N ASN A 50 -8.21 20.55 25.79
CA ASN A 50 -8.57 21.78 25.08
C ASN A 50 -9.89 21.65 24.26
N PRO A 51 -11.01 21.22 24.87
CA PRO A 51 -12.22 20.82 24.14
C PRO A 51 -12.90 21.94 23.33
N PHE A 52 -12.59 23.21 23.58
CA PHE A 52 -13.19 24.37 22.90
C PHE A 52 -12.21 25.15 22.01
N LYS A 53 -10.97 24.67 21.83
CA LYS A 53 -9.93 25.34 21.03
C LYS A 53 -9.77 24.71 19.65
N THR A 54 -10.86 24.62 18.90
CA THR A 54 -10.88 24.00 17.56
C THR A 54 -10.00 24.72 16.54
N GLY A 55 -9.71 26.01 16.72
CA GLY A 55 -8.84 26.80 15.83
C GLY A 55 -7.34 26.65 16.09
N ASP A 56 -6.92 26.05 17.22
CA ASP A 56 -5.51 25.87 17.58
C ASP A 56 -4.99 24.44 17.28
N ASP A 57 -5.86 23.52 16.81
CA ASP A 57 -5.53 22.11 16.59
C ASP A 57 -4.37 21.93 15.60
N ILE A 58 -4.32 22.75 14.54
CA ILE A 58 -3.23 22.72 13.55
C ILE A 58 -1.89 23.10 14.19
N LYS A 59 -1.86 24.16 15.02
CA LYS A 59 -0.61 24.57 15.69
C LYS A 59 -0.16 23.54 16.72
N ALA A 60 -1.11 22.92 17.43
CA ALA A 60 -0.81 21.84 18.35
C ALA A 60 -0.29 20.61 17.61
N TYR A 61 -0.90 20.28 16.47
CA TYR A 61 -0.49 19.20 15.57
C TYR A 61 0.96 19.39 15.13
N ASP A 62 1.30 20.54 14.54
CA ASP A 62 2.64 20.82 14.01
C ASP A 62 3.70 20.79 15.11
N ARG A 63 3.40 21.40 16.26
CA ARG A 63 4.33 21.40 17.39
C ARG A 63 4.53 19.98 17.93
N LEU A 64 3.46 19.22 18.16
CA LEU A 64 3.56 17.85 18.67
C LEU A 64 4.24 16.93 17.66
N TRP A 65 4.04 17.17 16.36
CA TRP A 65 4.72 16.45 15.28
C TRP A 65 6.24 16.65 15.34
N ASP A 66 6.69 17.88 15.56
CA ASP A 66 8.10 18.20 15.76
C ASP A 66 8.65 17.62 17.08
N GLU A 67 7.90 17.73 18.18
CA GLU A 67 8.30 17.22 19.50
C GLU A 67 8.47 15.69 19.55
N VAL A 68 7.75 14.93 18.73
CA VAL A 68 7.94 13.46 18.60
C VAL A 68 9.03 13.10 17.59
N GLY A 69 9.64 14.09 16.93
CA GLY A 69 10.73 13.89 15.98
C GLY A 69 10.29 13.40 14.60
N LEU A 70 9.02 13.57 14.21
CA LEU A 70 8.55 13.11 12.91
C LEU A 70 9.18 13.90 11.75
N ASN A 71 9.48 15.19 11.94
CA ASN A 71 10.19 15.99 10.92
C ASN A 71 11.58 15.42 10.59
N ASP A 72 12.32 14.96 11.59
CA ASP A 72 13.62 14.33 11.37
C ASP A 72 13.46 12.91 10.81
N ALA A 73 12.51 12.15 11.34
CA ALA A 73 12.26 10.79 10.89
C ALA A 73 11.84 10.71 9.41
N TYR A 74 11.12 11.72 8.90
CA TYR A 74 10.73 11.77 7.48
C TYR A 74 11.89 12.11 6.54
N LYS A 75 12.99 12.74 7.02
CA LYS A 75 14.17 12.99 6.19
C LYS A 75 14.88 11.71 5.75
N ASP A 76 14.77 10.66 6.55
CA ASP A 76 15.41 9.37 6.27
C ASP A 76 14.57 8.49 5.32
N GLY A 77 13.32 8.88 5.06
CA GLY A 77 12.42 8.17 4.16
C GLY A 77 10.97 8.62 4.38
N ASP A 78 10.38 9.23 3.36
CA ASP A 78 8.98 9.61 3.33
C ASP A 78 8.14 8.50 2.66
N PRO A 79 7.18 7.88 3.37
CA PRO A 79 6.21 6.96 2.79
C PRO A 79 5.49 7.51 1.56
N ASP A 80 5.20 8.82 1.52
CA ASP A 80 4.47 9.45 0.42
C ASP A 80 5.31 9.49 -0.86
N GLU A 81 6.63 9.71 -0.76
CA GLU A 81 7.52 9.61 -1.93
C GLU A 81 7.58 8.19 -2.49
N ILE A 82 7.46 7.17 -1.63
CA ILE A 82 7.46 5.77 -2.05
C ILE A 82 6.16 5.42 -2.76
N THR A 83 5.01 5.87 -2.24
CA THR A 83 3.70 5.63 -2.89
C THR A 83 3.58 6.41 -4.21
N ASP A 84 4.10 7.64 -4.28
CA ASP A 84 4.21 8.40 -5.53
C ASP A 84 5.06 7.67 -6.58
N ALA A 85 6.14 7.01 -6.15
CA ALA A 85 6.96 6.18 -7.05
C ALA A 85 6.25 4.90 -7.52
N MET A 86 5.26 4.40 -6.78
CA MET A 86 4.47 3.23 -7.19
C MET A 86 3.48 3.54 -8.33
N ASP A 87 2.82 4.70 -8.31
CA ASP A 87 1.76 5.06 -9.28
C ASP A 87 2.16 4.83 -10.76
N PRO A 88 3.31 5.34 -11.26
CA PRO A 88 3.69 5.13 -12.65
C PRO A 88 3.96 3.66 -13.00
N ILE A 89 4.42 2.84 -12.04
CA ILE A 89 4.60 1.40 -12.23
C ILE A 89 3.25 0.71 -12.29
N CYS A 90 2.34 1.02 -11.38
CA CYS A 90 0.99 0.46 -11.35
C CYS A 90 0.21 0.78 -12.62
N ARG A 91 0.28 2.02 -13.11
CA ARG A 91 -0.33 2.40 -14.40
C ARG A 91 0.21 1.58 -15.57
N LYS A 92 1.52 1.33 -15.63
CA LYS A 92 2.13 0.47 -16.67
C LYS A 92 1.67 -0.97 -16.55
N ILE A 93 1.65 -1.52 -15.32
CA ILE A 93 1.16 -2.87 -15.06
C ILE A 93 -0.29 -3.00 -15.52
N LEU A 94 -1.16 -2.04 -15.22
CA LEU A 94 -2.55 -2.04 -15.66
C LEU A 94 -2.67 -1.98 -17.19
N ALA A 95 -1.89 -1.14 -17.86
CA ALA A 95 -1.95 -0.92 -19.29
C ALA A 95 -1.48 -2.11 -20.14
N ILE A 96 -0.54 -2.92 -19.65
CA ILE A 96 -0.04 -4.07 -20.42
C ILE A 96 -1.06 -5.22 -20.36
N PRO A 97 -1.54 -5.73 -21.52
CA PRO A 97 -2.37 -6.92 -21.56
C PRO A 97 -1.58 -8.15 -21.12
N THR A 98 -2.18 -8.96 -20.25
CA THR A 98 -1.63 -10.22 -19.76
C THR A 98 -2.03 -11.37 -20.68
N MET A 99 -1.08 -12.26 -21.01
CA MET A 99 -1.37 -13.46 -21.80
C MET A 99 -0.95 -14.77 -21.11
N THR A 100 -0.28 -14.68 -19.95
CA THR A 100 0.19 -15.83 -19.18
C THR A 100 -0.32 -15.81 -17.74
N LEU A 101 -0.35 -16.98 -17.10
CA LEU A 101 -0.65 -17.08 -15.67
C LEU A 101 0.36 -16.30 -14.81
N ALA A 102 1.64 -16.27 -15.21
CA ALA A 102 2.67 -15.49 -14.52
C ALA A 102 2.41 -13.97 -14.60
N GLY A 103 2.02 -13.46 -15.76
CA GLY A 103 1.61 -12.06 -15.90
C GLY A 103 0.30 -11.74 -15.16
N LEU A 104 -0.59 -12.72 -15.00
CA LEU A 104 -1.87 -12.54 -14.29
C LEU A 104 -1.62 -12.49 -12.78
N LEU A 105 -0.71 -13.32 -12.29
CA LEU A 105 -0.24 -13.30 -10.90
C LEU A 105 0.28 -11.91 -10.52
N VAL A 106 1.05 -11.24 -11.39
CA VAL A 106 1.52 -9.86 -11.13
C VAL A 106 0.34 -8.92 -10.86
N LYS A 107 -0.65 -8.90 -11.76
CA LYS A 107 -1.84 -8.04 -11.59
C LYS A 107 -2.65 -8.39 -10.36
N ALA A 108 -2.84 -9.68 -10.06
CA ALA A 108 -3.57 -10.12 -8.87
C ALA A 108 -2.88 -9.67 -7.57
N ARG A 109 -1.56 -9.79 -7.47
CA ARG A 109 -0.80 -9.31 -6.30
C ARG A 109 -0.86 -7.79 -6.15
N VAL A 110 -0.70 -7.06 -7.26
CA VAL A 110 -0.80 -5.59 -7.26
C VAL A 110 -2.20 -5.12 -6.87
N ALA A 111 -3.24 -5.77 -7.38
CA ALA A 111 -4.62 -5.47 -7.01
C ALA A 111 -4.89 -5.77 -5.53
N LYS A 112 -4.47 -6.94 -5.05
CA LYS A 112 -4.60 -7.32 -3.65
C LYS A 112 -3.87 -6.37 -2.70
N TYR A 113 -2.72 -5.85 -3.11
CA TYR A 113 -1.97 -4.87 -2.32
C TYR A 113 -2.68 -3.51 -2.25
N HIS A 114 -3.10 -2.96 -3.39
CA HIS A 114 -3.70 -1.60 -3.43
C HIS A 114 -5.17 -1.55 -3.03
N ALA A 115 -5.86 -2.69 -3.06
CA ALA A 115 -7.23 -2.85 -2.57
C ALA A 115 -7.25 -3.77 -1.34
N SER A 116 -6.25 -3.69 -0.46
CA SER A 116 -6.11 -4.57 0.71
C SER A 116 -7.25 -4.42 1.71
N GLU A 117 -7.92 -3.25 1.72
CA GLU A 117 -9.14 -3.01 2.50
C GLU A 117 -10.25 -3.98 2.11
N PHE A 118 -10.24 -4.46 0.87
CA PHE A 118 -11.13 -5.53 0.46
C PHE A 118 -10.81 -6.83 1.15
N TRP A 119 -9.69 -7.08 1.81
CA TRP A 119 -9.46 -8.31 2.59
C TRP A 119 -9.64 -8.08 4.10
N ASP A 120 -9.53 -6.84 4.56
CA ASP A 120 -9.65 -6.48 5.98
C ASP A 120 -11.11 -6.46 6.46
N GLU A 121 -12.07 -6.29 5.55
CA GLU A 121 -13.49 -6.28 5.88
C GLU A 121 -14.03 -7.71 6.14
N PRO A 122 -14.87 -7.93 7.18
CA PRO A 122 -15.49 -9.22 7.44
C PRO A 122 -16.32 -9.73 6.25
N HIS A 123 -16.26 -11.03 5.97
CA HIS A 123 -16.90 -11.63 4.80
C HIS A 123 -18.43 -11.46 4.78
N ASP A 124 -19.08 -11.53 5.94
CA ASP A 124 -20.52 -11.41 6.11
C ASP A 124 -21.05 -9.99 5.95
N THR A 125 -20.18 -8.99 6.08
CA THR A 125 -20.52 -7.57 5.90
C THR A 125 -19.99 -6.98 4.61
N ALA A 126 -19.13 -7.71 3.90
CA ALA A 126 -18.45 -7.20 2.71
C ALA A 126 -19.38 -6.96 1.54
N ASP A 127 -19.13 -5.87 0.82
CA ASP A 127 -19.80 -5.62 -0.46
C ASP A 127 -19.48 -6.75 -1.45
N LEU A 128 -20.46 -7.10 -2.27
CA LEU A 128 -20.32 -8.18 -3.24
C LEU A 128 -19.17 -7.92 -4.24
N ALA A 129 -18.90 -6.67 -4.59
CA ALA A 129 -17.76 -6.30 -5.43
C ALA A 129 -16.42 -6.60 -4.73
N HIS A 130 -16.32 -6.38 -3.42
CA HIS A 130 -15.13 -6.73 -2.65
C HIS A 130 -14.94 -8.25 -2.66
N LEU A 131 -16.01 -9.02 -2.39
CA LEU A 131 -15.96 -10.49 -2.42
C LEU A 131 -15.54 -11.02 -3.79
N HIS A 132 -16.08 -10.51 -4.89
CA HIS A 132 -15.66 -10.92 -6.23
C HIS A 132 -14.19 -10.64 -6.51
N MET A 133 -13.68 -9.48 -6.08
CA MET A 133 -12.26 -9.13 -6.25
C MET A 133 -11.36 -10.03 -5.40
N ARG A 134 -11.75 -10.32 -4.15
CA ARG A 134 -11.04 -11.26 -3.26
C ARG A 134 -10.87 -12.62 -3.92
N GLU A 135 -12.01 -13.25 -4.23
CA GLU A 135 -12.07 -14.61 -4.76
C GLU A 135 -11.32 -14.75 -6.08
N LEU A 136 -11.45 -13.76 -6.99
CA LEU A 136 -10.73 -13.76 -8.26
C LEU A 136 -9.22 -13.65 -8.06
N CYS A 137 -8.75 -12.71 -7.23
CA CYS A 137 -7.32 -12.51 -7.01
C CYS A 137 -6.70 -13.72 -6.29
N ASP A 138 -7.35 -14.22 -5.24
CA ASP A 138 -6.87 -15.36 -4.47
C ASP A 138 -6.84 -16.64 -5.32
N ALA A 139 -7.87 -16.87 -6.17
CA ALA A 139 -7.85 -18.01 -7.10
C ALA A 139 -6.69 -17.95 -8.10
N VAL A 140 -6.38 -16.77 -8.66
CA VAL A 140 -5.22 -16.59 -9.54
C VAL A 140 -3.92 -16.88 -8.81
N ILE A 141 -3.77 -16.35 -7.59
CA ILE A 141 -2.56 -16.54 -6.76
C ILE A 141 -2.38 -18.02 -6.44
N ASP A 142 -3.42 -18.70 -5.99
CA ASP A 142 -3.40 -20.13 -5.66
C ASP A 142 -3.11 -20.99 -6.88
N MET A 143 -3.71 -20.70 -8.03
CA MET A 143 -3.42 -21.41 -9.28
C MET A 143 -1.95 -21.28 -9.68
N ALA A 144 -1.38 -20.07 -9.57
CA ALA A 144 0.01 -19.85 -9.91
C ALA A 144 0.95 -20.62 -8.97
N ALA A 145 0.67 -20.60 -7.66
CA ALA A 145 1.44 -21.33 -6.65
C ALA A 145 1.45 -22.86 -6.89
N ARG A 146 0.31 -23.42 -7.31
CA ARG A 146 0.17 -24.86 -7.62
C ARG A 146 0.86 -25.27 -8.93
N THR A 147 1.12 -24.33 -9.82
CA THR A 147 1.77 -24.60 -11.12
C THR A 147 3.29 -24.53 -11.03
N THR A 148 3.83 -23.90 -9.99
CA THR A 148 5.27 -23.78 -9.73
C THR A 148 5.80 -24.77 -8.68
N ALA A 149 4.92 -25.57 -8.07
CA ALA A 149 5.23 -26.65 -7.13
C ALA A 149 5.33 -28.00 -7.86
#